data_AF-A0A372JM84-F1
#
_entry.id   AF-A0A372JM84-F1
#
_cell.length_a   1.000
_cell.length_b   1.000
_cell.length_c   1.000
_cell.angle_alpha   90.00
_cell.angle_beta   90.00
_cell.angle_gamma   90.00
#
_symmetry.space_group_name_H-M   'P 1'
#
loop_
_entity.id
_entity.type
_entity.pdbx_description
1 polymer ?
#
loop_
_entity_poly.entity_id
_entity_poly.type
_entity_poly.pdbx_seq_one_letter_code
_entity_poly.pdbx_strand_id
1 'polypeptide(L)'
;MKLHRRTVRLAGRPHTVVSLRPGTAVRFSTNLFHETWHVLSDRHGARLLGRLLWGLSYQSRPGTLVVIDRGFITTTPFDGDPADRIVLVPAWDTPFTARHARALKARLPPASAPDGTVRWHTHGLDAALADPKAWLGANRDRDARVCGRVERLNGLVVLRPQSPHEMREWAVHCGRLDPHDHGMDYTYLGEGAHYASGEVQVFRSFRRDVSVARRARAEVLDELDEPVGAEVLRPLVWDRAEALKR
;
A
#
# COMPACT_ATOMS: atom_id res chain seq x y z
N MET A 1 -16.30 1.93 8.16
CA MET A 1 -14.98 1.77 8.82
C MET A 1 -14.67 2.99 9.70
N LYS A 2 -14.10 2.82 10.89
CA LYS A 2 -13.68 3.95 11.75
C LYS A 2 -12.17 4.18 11.62
N LEU A 3 -11.75 5.43 11.44
CA LEU A 3 -10.35 5.82 11.21
C LEU A 3 -9.99 7.00 12.10
N HIS A 4 -8.70 7.22 12.30
CA HIS A 4 -8.20 8.40 12.98
C HIS A 4 -8.03 9.55 12.01
N ARG A 5 -8.40 10.75 12.45
CA ARG A 5 -8.21 12.00 11.72
C ARG A 5 -7.19 12.86 12.46
N ARG A 6 -6.26 13.47 11.74
CA ARG A 6 -5.39 14.53 12.25
C ARG A 6 -5.27 15.66 11.25
N THR A 7 -5.14 16.89 11.74
CA THR A 7 -4.77 18.05 10.96
C THR A 7 -3.27 18.25 11.11
N VAL A 8 -2.53 18.15 10.00
CA VAL A 8 -1.06 18.27 10.00
C VAL A 8 -0.66 19.33 8.98
N ARG A 9 0.30 20.19 9.33
CA ARG A 9 0.83 21.18 8.39
C ARG A 9 1.94 20.55 7.53
N LEU A 10 1.67 20.31 6.25
CA LEU A 10 2.61 19.75 5.28
C LEU A 10 2.96 20.80 4.23
N ALA A 11 4.25 20.97 3.94
CA ALA A 11 4.76 22.00 3.03
C ALA A 11 4.18 23.42 3.28
N GLY A 12 3.85 23.74 4.54
CA GLY A 12 3.31 25.04 4.94
C GLY A 12 1.78 25.13 4.96
N ARG A 13 1.04 24.14 4.45
CA ARG A 13 -0.43 24.14 4.36
C ARG A 13 -1.07 23.06 5.26
N PRO A 14 -2.27 23.32 5.82
CA PRO A 14 -2.99 22.30 6.58
C PRO A 14 -3.43 21.15 5.67
N HIS A 15 -3.28 19.92 6.16
CA HIS A 15 -3.71 18.69 5.52
C HIS A 15 -4.50 17.86 6.51
N THR A 16 -5.54 17.17 6.03
CA THR A 16 -6.25 16.14 6.79
C THR A 16 -5.58 14.80 6.55
N VAL A 17 -4.84 14.32 7.54
CA VAL A 17 -4.21 13.01 7.52
C VAL A 17 -5.15 12.00 8.19
N VAL A 18 -5.64 11.06 7.40
CA VAL A 18 -6.45 9.92 7.86
C VAL A 18 -5.53 8.72 8.05
N SER A 19 -5.67 8.00 9.16
CA SER A 19 -4.88 6.79 9.40
C SER A 19 -5.74 5.65 9.95
N LEU A 20 -5.26 4.43 9.76
CA LEU A 20 -5.84 3.26 10.43
C LEU A 20 -5.78 3.42 11.96
N ARG A 21 -6.73 2.77 12.64
CA ARG A 21 -6.75 2.73 14.11
C ARG A 21 -5.79 1.66 14.63
N PRO A 22 -5.13 1.89 15.78
CA PRO A 22 -4.48 0.81 16.52
C PRO A 22 -5.45 -0.36 16.71
N GLY A 23 -4.96 -1.59 16.58
CA GLY A 23 -5.78 -2.80 16.63
C GLY A 23 -6.41 -3.22 15.31
N THR A 24 -6.29 -2.44 14.23
CA THR A 24 -6.67 -2.94 12.88
C THR A 24 -5.76 -4.11 12.50
N ALA A 25 -6.32 -5.31 12.36
CA ALA A 25 -5.59 -6.56 12.19
C ALA A 25 -5.15 -6.83 10.74
N VAL A 26 -4.36 -5.92 10.18
CA VAL A 26 -3.82 -5.98 8.82
C VAL A 26 -2.30 -5.82 8.81
N ARG A 27 -1.65 -6.37 7.79
CA ARG A 27 -0.22 -6.18 7.54
C ARG A 27 -0.01 -5.94 6.05
N PHE A 28 0.82 -4.96 5.75
CA PHE A 28 1.27 -4.65 4.40
C PHE A 28 2.79 -4.70 4.36
N SER A 29 3.34 -4.92 3.19
CA SER A 29 4.74 -4.70 2.89
C SER A 29 4.84 -3.97 1.56
N THR A 30 6.03 -3.48 1.23
CA THR A 30 6.30 -2.83 -0.05
C THR A 30 7.71 -3.14 -0.50
N ASN A 31 7.91 -3.33 -1.79
CA ASN A 31 9.23 -3.40 -2.40
C ASN A 31 9.22 -2.75 -3.79
N LEU A 32 10.41 -2.65 -4.38
CA LEU A 32 10.59 -2.29 -5.78
C LEU A 32 11.15 -3.51 -6.49
N PHE A 33 10.46 -3.99 -7.52
CA PHE A 33 10.90 -5.11 -8.33
C PHE A 33 10.45 -4.90 -9.78
N HIS A 34 11.31 -5.21 -10.75
CA HIS A 34 11.10 -4.88 -12.17
C HIS A 34 10.57 -3.45 -12.40
N GLU A 35 11.23 -2.48 -11.76
CA GLU A 35 10.90 -1.04 -11.84
C GLU A 35 9.48 -0.67 -11.39
N THR A 36 8.77 -1.59 -10.74
CA THR A 36 7.38 -1.43 -10.29
C THR A 36 7.31 -1.41 -8.77
N TRP A 37 6.63 -0.42 -8.20
CA TRP A 37 6.42 -0.37 -6.74
C TRP A 37 5.28 -1.28 -6.33
N HIS A 38 5.56 -2.27 -5.49
CA HIS A 38 4.53 -3.20 -5.05
C HIS A 38 4.00 -2.83 -3.67
N VAL A 39 2.70 -3.04 -3.47
CA VAL A 39 2.06 -3.17 -2.17
C VAL A 39 1.68 -4.64 -1.98
N LEU A 40 2.27 -5.28 -0.98
CA LEU A 40 2.14 -6.71 -0.72
C LEU A 40 1.27 -6.93 0.51
N SER A 41 0.34 -7.89 0.47
CA SER A 41 -0.50 -8.23 1.63
C SER A 41 -1.12 -9.63 1.56
N ASP A 42 -2.03 -9.92 2.48
CA ASP A 42 -3.00 -11.01 2.36
C ASP A 42 -4.31 -10.49 1.72
N ARG A 43 -5.24 -11.40 1.43
CA ARG A 43 -6.58 -11.06 0.89
C ARG A 43 -7.31 -10.03 1.75
N HIS A 44 -7.15 -10.10 3.07
CA HIS A 44 -7.83 -9.19 4.00
C HIS A 44 -7.27 -7.76 3.88
N GLY A 45 -5.95 -7.61 3.78
CA GLY A 45 -5.31 -6.32 3.58
C GLY A 45 -5.63 -5.68 2.22
N ALA A 46 -5.69 -6.45 1.14
CA ALA A 46 -6.10 -5.92 -0.17
C ALA A 46 -7.56 -5.42 -0.17
N ARG A 47 -8.48 -6.14 0.51
CA ARG A 47 -9.86 -5.67 0.71
C ARG A 47 -9.93 -4.39 1.54
N LEU A 48 -9.09 -4.26 2.57
CA LEU A 48 -8.99 -3.02 3.32
C LEU A 48 -8.47 -1.87 2.44
N LEU A 49 -7.42 -2.11 1.65
CA LEU A 49 -6.88 -1.13 0.72
C LEU A 49 -7.96 -0.66 -0.27
N GLY A 50 -8.73 -1.60 -0.84
CA GLY A 50 -9.89 -1.30 -1.67
C GLY A 50 -10.92 -0.42 -0.95
N ARG A 51 -11.26 -0.72 0.31
CA ARG A 51 -12.16 0.12 1.11
C ARG A 51 -11.61 1.53 1.39
N LEU A 52 -10.31 1.68 1.60
CA LEU A 52 -9.65 2.98 1.80
C LEU A 52 -9.71 3.82 0.52
N LEU A 53 -9.34 3.23 -0.63
CA LEU A 53 -9.40 3.88 -1.94
C LEU A 53 -10.84 4.27 -2.29
N TRP A 54 -11.79 3.35 -2.14
CA TRP A 54 -13.21 3.61 -2.41
C TRP A 54 -13.75 4.75 -1.55
N GLY A 55 -13.54 4.68 -0.23
CA GLY A 55 -13.99 5.73 0.69
C GLY A 55 -13.38 7.09 0.37
N LEU A 56 -12.07 7.13 0.07
CA LEU A 56 -11.36 8.35 -0.27
C LEU A 56 -11.87 8.95 -1.59
N SER A 57 -12.27 8.14 -2.56
CA SER A 57 -12.82 8.63 -3.84
C SER A 57 -14.13 9.43 -3.70
N TYR A 58 -14.93 9.17 -2.66
CA TYR A 58 -16.19 9.87 -2.41
C TYR A 58 -16.08 10.99 -1.37
N GLN A 59 -15.09 10.89 -0.48
CA GLN A 59 -14.97 11.77 0.68
C GLN A 59 -13.69 12.63 0.64
N SER A 60 -12.94 12.63 -0.47
CA SER A 60 -11.79 13.51 -0.62
C SER A 60 -12.25 14.97 -0.50
N ARG A 61 -11.40 15.75 0.16
CA ARG A 61 -11.39 17.20 0.13
C ARG A 61 -9.96 17.63 -0.14
N PRO A 62 -9.71 18.80 -0.73
CA PRO A 62 -8.36 19.30 -0.93
C PRO A 62 -7.50 19.20 0.34
N GLY A 63 -6.33 18.58 0.21
CA GLY A 63 -5.42 18.35 1.35
C GLY A 63 -5.72 17.10 2.17
N THR A 64 -6.62 16.21 1.73
CA THR A 64 -6.92 14.95 2.44
C THR A 64 -6.04 13.83 1.91
N LEU A 65 -5.42 13.06 2.80
CA LEU A 65 -4.63 11.87 2.44
C LEU A 65 -4.78 10.76 3.46
N VAL A 66 -4.46 9.53 3.06
CA VAL A 66 -4.40 8.36 3.95
C VAL A 66 -2.97 7.94 4.19
N VAL A 67 -2.64 7.57 5.43
CA VAL A 67 -1.37 6.95 5.77
C VAL A 67 -1.61 5.57 6.39
N ILE A 68 -0.92 4.58 5.82
CA ILE A 68 -0.70 3.26 6.42
C ILE A 68 0.72 3.30 7.01
N ASP A 69 0.79 3.58 8.31
CA ASP A 69 2.04 3.84 9.04
C ASP A 69 2.71 2.54 9.53
N ARG A 70 3.92 2.64 10.09
CA ARG A 70 4.78 1.53 10.54
C ARG A 70 4.07 0.45 11.35
N GLY A 71 3.06 0.79 12.15
CA GLY A 71 2.28 -0.19 12.92
C GLY A 71 1.54 -1.23 12.07
N PHE A 72 1.39 -0.98 10.76
CA PHE A 72 0.75 -1.88 9.79
C PHE A 72 1.72 -2.34 8.70
N ILE A 73 2.97 -1.91 8.73
CA ILE A 73 4.01 -2.28 7.77
C ILE A 73 4.89 -3.37 8.37
N THR A 74 5.18 -4.41 7.61
CA THR A 74 6.10 -5.49 7.97
C THR A 74 7.21 -5.61 6.92
N THR A 75 8.19 -6.47 7.15
CA THR A 75 9.29 -6.70 6.20
C THR A 75 8.78 -7.31 4.90
N THR A 76 9.59 -7.35 3.85
CA THR A 76 9.21 -8.08 2.63
C THR A 76 9.02 -9.57 2.95
N PRO A 77 8.09 -10.26 2.27
CA PRO A 77 7.89 -11.70 2.42
C PRO A 77 8.98 -12.55 1.73
N PHE A 78 10.00 -11.92 1.13
CA PHE A 78 11.01 -12.58 0.30
C PHE A 78 12.39 -12.56 0.96
N ASP A 79 12.92 -11.38 1.24
CA ASP A 79 14.28 -11.16 1.77
C ASP A 79 14.31 -10.53 3.18
N GLY A 80 13.14 -10.28 3.76
CA GLY A 80 13.04 -9.66 5.07
C GLY A 80 13.51 -8.20 5.08
N ASP A 81 13.64 -7.53 3.93
CA ASP A 81 14.03 -6.12 3.88
C ASP A 81 12.99 -5.22 4.57
N PRO A 82 13.42 -4.08 5.14
CA PRO A 82 12.50 -3.07 5.63
C PRO A 82 11.64 -2.51 4.50
N ALA A 83 10.31 -2.57 4.67
CA ALA A 83 9.38 -1.93 3.75
C ALA A 83 9.13 -0.45 4.09
N ASP A 84 8.58 0.29 3.14
CA ASP A 84 8.20 1.68 3.30
C ASP A 84 6.73 1.82 3.70
N ARG A 85 6.39 2.99 4.23
CA ARG A 85 5.00 3.35 4.55
C ARG A 85 4.22 3.61 3.27
N ILE A 86 2.92 3.34 3.31
CA ILE A 86 2.03 3.57 2.17
C ILE A 86 1.22 4.85 2.40
N VAL A 87 1.10 5.68 1.37
CA VAL A 87 0.28 6.90 1.39
C VAL A 87 -0.68 6.88 0.20
N LEU A 88 -1.96 7.10 0.45
CA LEU A 88 -2.96 7.28 -0.61
C LEU A 88 -3.27 8.76 -0.76
N VAL A 89 -3.10 9.29 -1.96
CA VAL A 89 -3.27 10.71 -2.26
C VAL A 89 -4.25 10.87 -3.42
N PRO A 90 -5.38 11.59 -3.23
CA PRO A 90 -6.27 11.97 -4.31
C PRO A 90 -5.60 13.10 -5.12
N ALA A 91 -4.83 12.75 -6.16
CA ALA A 91 -3.92 13.69 -6.80
C ALA A 91 -4.64 14.78 -7.64
N TRP A 92 -5.94 14.60 -7.92
CA TRP A 92 -6.77 15.59 -8.61
C TRP A 92 -7.03 16.86 -7.79
N ASP A 93 -7.05 16.77 -6.45
CA ASP A 93 -7.36 17.91 -5.57
C ASP A 93 -6.33 18.12 -4.45
N THR A 94 -5.36 17.21 -4.31
CA THR A 94 -4.36 17.23 -3.24
C THR A 94 -2.94 17.16 -3.82
N PRO A 95 -2.29 18.32 -4.05
CA PRO A 95 -0.89 18.36 -4.46
C PRO A 95 0.00 17.65 -3.43
N PHE A 96 0.83 16.72 -3.90
CA PHE A 96 1.73 15.98 -3.04
C PHE A 96 3.08 15.79 -3.73
N THR A 97 4.09 16.47 -3.19
CA THR A 97 5.45 16.51 -3.75
C THR A 97 6.46 15.90 -2.78
N ALA A 98 7.72 15.76 -3.18
CA ALA A 98 8.79 15.33 -2.28
C ALA A 98 8.86 16.17 -0.99
N ARG A 99 8.58 17.48 -1.06
CA ARG A 99 8.51 18.37 0.12
C ARG A 99 7.37 17.98 1.08
N HIS A 100 6.20 17.64 0.54
CA HIS A 100 5.06 17.15 1.33
C HIS A 100 5.40 15.81 1.99
N ALA A 101 5.97 14.88 1.22
CA ALA A 101 6.40 13.58 1.72
C ALA A 101 7.45 13.69 2.85
N ARG A 102 8.45 14.58 2.69
CA ARG A 102 9.44 14.85 3.74
C ARG A 102 8.79 15.39 5.01
N ALA A 103 7.92 16.38 4.87
CA ALA A 103 7.20 16.98 5.99
C ALA A 103 6.29 15.97 6.68
N LEU A 104 5.62 15.10 5.93
CA LEU A 104 4.77 14.04 6.46
C LEU A 104 5.61 13.02 7.23
N LYS A 105 6.71 12.52 6.65
CA LYS A 105 7.60 11.56 7.29
C LYS A 105 8.16 12.08 8.62
N ALA A 106 8.51 13.35 8.69
CA ALA A 106 8.98 13.99 9.93
C ALA A 106 7.92 14.07 11.05
N ARG A 107 6.64 13.78 10.74
CA ARG A 107 5.52 13.77 11.69
C ARG A 107 5.02 12.36 11.99
N LEU A 108 5.68 11.32 11.48
CA LEU A 108 5.30 9.92 11.68
C LEU A 108 6.31 9.16 12.55
N PRO A 109 5.87 8.33 13.51
CA PRO A 109 4.47 8.15 13.90
C PRO A 109 3.92 9.40 14.59
N PRO A 110 2.60 9.66 14.54
CA PRO A 110 2.03 10.83 15.21
C PRO A 110 2.23 10.76 16.73
N ALA A 111 2.87 11.79 17.30
CA ALA A 111 3.08 11.89 18.74
C ALA A 111 1.80 12.23 19.52
N SER A 112 0.83 12.89 18.88
CA SER A 112 -0.42 13.32 19.52
C SER A 112 -1.57 12.34 19.31
N ALA A 113 -2.51 12.40 20.25
CA ALA A 113 -3.84 11.81 20.08
C ALA A 113 -4.49 12.31 18.78
N PRO A 114 -5.35 11.50 18.14
CA PRO A 114 -6.06 11.94 16.94
C PRO A 114 -7.05 13.06 17.27
N ASP A 115 -7.20 14.02 16.36
CA ASP A 115 -8.15 15.15 16.46
C ASP A 115 -9.61 14.72 16.24
N GLY A 116 -9.85 13.42 16.06
CA GLY A 116 -11.18 12.87 15.90
C GLY A 116 -11.20 11.59 15.08
N THR A 117 -12.42 11.23 14.70
CA THR A 117 -12.70 10.00 13.96
C THR A 117 -13.37 10.30 12.64
N VAL A 118 -12.87 9.72 11.55
CA VAL A 118 -13.62 9.61 10.30
C VAL A 118 -14.37 8.28 10.30
N ARG A 119 -15.66 8.31 9.94
CA ARG A 119 -16.41 7.12 9.57
C ARG A 119 -16.41 7.02 8.05
N TRP A 120 -15.55 6.16 7.51
CA TRP A 120 -15.55 5.89 6.08
C TRP A 120 -16.70 4.96 5.72
N HIS A 121 -17.59 5.47 4.89
CA HIS A 121 -18.66 4.71 4.29
C HIS A 121 -18.19 4.20 2.92
N THR A 122 -18.33 2.90 2.68
CA THR A 122 -17.94 2.26 1.40
C THR A 122 -19.18 1.69 0.71
N HIS A 123 -20.27 2.48 0.69
CA HIS A 123 -21.50 2.09 0.00
C HIS A 123 -21.20 1.81 -1.47
N GLY A 124 -21.80 0.75 -2.01
CA GLY A 124 -21.60 0.33 -3.40
C GLY A 124 -20.35 -0.51 -3.66
N LEU A 125 -19.32 -0.48 -2.80
CA LEU A 125 -18.13 -1.31 -3.03
C LEU A 125 -18.46 -2.80 -2.97
N ASP A 126 -19.23 -3.24 -1.98
CA ASP A 126 -19.55 -4.68 -1.86
C ASP A 126 -20.38 -5.17 -3.06
N ALA A 127 -21.24 -4.33 -3.62
CA ALA A 127 -21.95 -4.63 -4.87
C ALA A 127 -21.02 -4.65 -6.08
N ALA A 128 -20.09 -3.68 -6.18
CA ALA A 128 -19.06 -3.67 -7.22
C ALA A 128 -18.15 -4.90 -7.15
N LEU A 129 -17.88 -5.43 -5.94
CA LEU A 129 -17.07 -6.62 -5.74
C LEU A 129 -17.84 -7.93 -5.98
N ALA A 130 -19.18 -7.91 -5.96
CA ALA A 130 -20.00 -9.07 -6.30
C ALA A 130 -19.94 -9.40 -7.79
N ASP A 131 -19.86 -8.38 -8.65
CA ASP A 131 -19.56 -8.53 -10.08
C ASP A 131 -18.57 -7.45 -10.56
N PRO A 132 -17.25 -7.64 -10.30
CA PRO A 132 -16.24 -6.66 -10.69
C PRO A 132 -16.18 -6.44 -12.20
N LYS A 133 -16.48 -7.47 -12.99
CA LYS A 133 -16.39 -7.40 -14.46
C LYS A 133 -17.52 -6.54 -15.01
N ALA A 134 -18.76 -6.74 -14.55
CA ALA A 134 -19.87 -5.89 -14.95
C ALA A 134 -19.68 -4.46 -14.46
N TRP A 135 -19.23 -4.26 -13.21
CA TRP A 135 -18.99 -2.92 -12.67
C TRP A 135 -17.91 -2.19 -13.48
N LEU A 136 -16.75 -2.81 -13.71
CA LEU A 136 -15.68 -2.21 -14.52
C LEU A 136 -16.15 -1.96 -15.95
N GLY A 137 -16.90 -2.89 -16.56
CA GLY A 137 -17.42 -2.71 -17.91
C GLY A 137 -18.39 -1.53 -18.05
N ALA A 138 -19.31 -1.38 -17.08
CA ALA A 138 -20.29 -0.30 -17.06
C ALA A 138 -19.71 1.05 -16.67
N ASN A 139 -18.65 1.06 -15.85
CA ASN A 139 -18.00 2.27 -15.38
C ASN A 139 -16.74 2.61 -16.16
N ARG A 140 -16.36 1.85 -17.19
CA ARG A 140 -15.14 2.14 -17.95
C ARG A 140 -15.28 3.48 -18.67
N ASP A 141 -14.52 4.47 -18.24
CA ASP A 141 -14.38 5.70 -19.00
C ASP A 141 -13.35 5.43 -20.11
N ARG A 142 -13.84 5.27 -21.35
CA ARG A 142 -13.00 4.93 -22.51
C ARG A 142 -12.15 6.11 -22.96
N ASP A 143 -12.53 7.32 -22.57
CA ASP A 143 -11.89 8.57 -22.99
C ASP A 143 -10.97 9.10 -21.88
N ALA A 144 -11.14 8.65 -20.64
CA ALA A 144 -10.23 8.95 -19.55
C ALA A 144 -8.86 8.27 -19.76
N ARG A 145 -7.83 9.11 -19.88
CA ARG A 145 -6.45 8.65 -19.84
C ARG A 145 -6.09 8.21 -18.41
N VAL A 146 -5.63 6.97 -18.26
CA VAL A 146 -5.02 6.47 -17.01
C VAL A 146 -3.75 7.28 -16.76
N CYS A 147 -3.79 8.17 -15.77
CA CYS A 147 -2.70 9.09 -15.44
C CYS A 147 -2.17 8.88 -14.03
N GLY A 148 -2.83 8.03 -13.23
CA GLY A 148 -2.45 7.67 -11.89
C GLY A 148 -1.07 7.05 -11.86
N ARG A 149 -0.33 7.31 -10.77
CA ARG A 149 1.01 6.78 -10.59
C ARG A 149 1.23 6.23 -9.19
N VAL A 150 2.09 5.22 -9.10
CA VAL A 150 2.69 4.78 -7.85
C VAL A 150 4.17 5.12 -7.87
N GLU A 151 4.64 5.82 -6.84
CA GLU A 151 6.02 6.29 -6.79
C GLU A 151 6.54 6.31 -5.36
N ARG A 152 7.86 6.31 -5.21
CA ARG A 152 8.50 6.50 -3.91
C ARG A 152 8.94 7.93 -3.71
N LEU A 153 8.37 8.60 -2.70
CA LEU A 153 8.75 9.95 -2.31
C LEU A 153 9.28 9.95 -0.87
N ASN A 154 10.57 10.24 -0.69
CA ASN A 154 11.22 10.32 0.63
C ASN A 154 11.06 9.07 1.53
N GLY A 155 10.97 7.87 0.95
CA GLY A 155 10.74 6.63 1.72
C GLY A 155 9.28 6.43 2.14
N LEU A 156 8.36 6.94 1.31
CA LEU A 156 6.93 6.64 1.34
C LEU A 156 6.56 6.12 -0.05
N VAL A 157 5.87 4.99 -0.14
CA VAL A 157 5.23 4.54 -1.38
C VAL A 157 3.90 5.25 -1.49
N VAL A 158 3.75 6.09 -2.52
CA VAL A 158 2.62 7.00 -2.69
C VAL A 158 1.78 6.54 -3.87
N LEU A 159 0.53 6.16 -3.60
CA LEU A 159 -0.48 5.84 -4.60
C LEU A 159 -1.23 7.12 -4.94
N ARG A 160 -1.15 7.55 -6.20
CA ARG A 160 -1.62 8.87 -6.67
C ARG A 160 -2.56 8.75 -7.88
N PRO A 161 -3.78 8.20 -7.72
CA PRO A 161 -4.79 8.30 -8.76
C PRO A 161 -5.13 9.77 -9.04
N GLN A 162 -5.41 10.09 -10.30
CA GLN A 162 -5.63 11.42 -10.87
C GLN A 162 -7.11 11.76 -11.05
N SER A 163 -8.02 10.86 -10.72
CA SER A 163 -9.45 11.16 -10.66
C SER A 163 -10.17 10.32 -9.61
N PRO A 164 -11.35 10.76 -9.13
CA PRO A 164 -12.20 9.94 -8.26
C PRO A 164 -12.58 8.61 -8.93
N HIS A 165 -12.77 8.62 -10.25
CA HIS A 165 -13.11 7.43 -11.01
C HIS A 165 -11.95 6.42 -11.02
N GLU A 166 -10.73 6.85 -11.34
CA GLU A 166 -9.54 6.00 -11.32
C GLU A 166 -9.30 5.43 -9.92
N MET A 167 -9.52 6.22 -8.86
CA MET A 167 -9.41 5.73 -7.49
C MET A 167 -10.43 4.62 -7.18
N ARG A 168 -11.65 4.66 -7.76
CA ARG A 168 -12.65 3.59 -7.61
C ARG A 168 -12.27 2.35 -8.41
N GLU A 169 -11.71 2.50 -9.61
CA GLU A 169 -11.19 1.36 -10.37
C GLU A 169 -10.08 0.65 -9.59
N TRP A 170 -9.10 1.41 -9.07
CA TRP A 170 -8.04 0.85 -8.22
C TRP A 170 -8.63 0.16 -6.99
N ALA A 171 -9.68 0.73 -6.39
CA ALA A 171 -10.37 0.12 -5.26
C ALA A 171 -10.98 -1.25 -5.59
N VAL A 172 -11.65 -1.37 -6.74
CA VAL A 172 -12.26 -2.64 -7.20
C VAL A 172 -11.17 -3.64 -7.58
N HIS A 173 -10.13 -3.19 -8.30
CA HIS A 173 -8.97 -4.02 -8.64
C HIS A 173 -8.29 -4.60 -7.39
N CYS A 174 -8.07 -3.80 -6.35
CA CYS A 174 -7.51 -4.29 -5.09
C CYS A 174 -8.48 -5.20 -4.34
N GLY A 175 -9.76 -4.80 -4.25
CA GLY A 175 -10.75 -5.49 -3.43
C GLY A 175 -11.16 -6.86 -3.94
N ARG A 176 -11.00 -7.12 -5.25
CA ARG A 176 -11.36 -8.39 -5.88
C ARG A 176 -10.26 -9.46 -5.77
N LEU A 177 -9.04 -9.10 -5.39
CA LEU A 177 -7.91 -10.03 -5.38
C LEU A 177 -8.19 -11.25 -4.49
N ASP A 178 -7.89 -12.44 -5.00
CA ASP A 178 -8.11 -13.70 -4.30
C ASP A 178 -6.98 -14.72 -4.57
N PRO A 179 -6.06 -14.94 -3.61
CA PRO A 179 -4.92 -15.84 -3.81
C PRO A 179 -5.29 -17.33 -3.64
N HIS A 180 -6.58 -17.70 -3.64
CA HIS A 180 -7.04 -19.04 -3.33
C HIS A 180 -6.46 -20.11 -4.28
N ASP A 181 -6.59 -19.88 -5.59
CA ASP A 181 -6.32 -20.91 -6.60
C ASP A 181 -4.82 -21.09 -6.88
N HIS A 182 -4.08 -19.98 -6.99
CA HIS A 182 -2.67 -19.99 -7.36
C HIS A 182 -1.72 -19.68 -6.19
N GLY A 183 -2.24 -19.48 -4.98
CA GLY A 183 -1.45 -19.04 -3.82
C GLY A 183 -1.03 -17.58 -3.84
N MET A 184 -1.16 -16.91 -4.99
CA MET A 184 -1.00 -15.48 -5.18
C MET A 184 -2.03 -14.96 -6.19
N ASP A 185 -2.31 -13.66 -6.12
CA ASP A 185 -3.09 -12.92 -7.12
C ASP A 185 -2.60 -11.46 -7.13
N TYR A 186 -2.79 -10.75 -8.23
CA TYR A 186 -2.25 -9.40 -8.39
C TYR A 186 -3.04 -8.50 -9.33
N THR A 187 -2.81 -7.20 -9.21
CA THR A 187 -3.32 -6.21 -10.16
C THR A 187 -2.33 -5.06 -10.30
N TYR A 188 -2.19 -4.58 -11.52
CA TYR A 188 -1.42 -3.38 -11.84
C TYR A 188 -2.20 -2.10 -11.53
N LEU A 189 -1.48 -1.05 -11.15
CA LEU A 189 -1.99 0.28 -10.84
C LEU A 189 -1.22 1.36 -11.60
N GLY A 190 -1.96 2.20 -12.32
CA GLY A 190 -1.41 3.35 -13.03
C GLY A 190 -0.55 3.00 -14.25
N GLU A 191 -0.12 4.02 -14.97
CA GLU A 191 0.76 3.88 -16.14
C GLU A 191 2.22 3.78 -15.68
N GLY A 192 3.04 2.94 -16.34
CA GLY A 192 4.46 2.76 -16.03
C GLY A 192 5.31 2.45 -17.26
N ALA A 193 6.64 2.46 -17.09
CA ALA A 193 7.61 2.35 -18.18
C ALA A 193 7.55 1.01 -18.93
N HIS A 194 7.24 -0.08 -18.23
CA HIS A 194 7.16 -1.43 -18.80
C HIS A 194 5.76 -2.03 -18.71
N TYR A 195 5.10 -1.91 -17.56
CA TYR A 195 3.74 -2.41 -17.35
C TYR A 195 2.88 -1.37 -16.62
N ALA A 196 3.26 -1.05 -15.39
CA ALA A 196 2.58 -0.10 -14.53
C ALA A 196 3.57 0.52 -13.56
N SER A 197 3.21 1.66 -12.96
CA SER A 197 4.06 2.28 -11.95
C SER A 197 3.91 1.61 -10.59
N GLY A 198 2.81 0.90 -10.35
CA GLY A 198 2.68 0.05 -9.19
C GLY A 198 1.85 -1.21 -9.41
N GLU A 199 1.91 -2.07 -8.40
CA GLU A 199 1.20 -3.35 -8.36
C GLU A 199 0.72 -3.64 -6.94
N VAL A 200 -0.44 -4.26 -6.80
CA VAL A 200 -0.88 -4.85 -5.53
C VAL A 200 -0.85 -6.36 -5.69
N GLN A 201 -0.06 -7.02 -4.84
CA GLN A 201 0.05 -8.48 -4.81
C GLN A 201 -0.49 -9.00 -3.48
N VAL A 202 -1.28 -10.07 -3.56
CA VAL A 202 -1.73 -10.81 -2.39
C VAL A 202 -1.17 -12.21 -2.39
N PHE A 203 -0.81 -12.70 -1.22
CA PHE A 203 -0.33 -14.06 -1.02
C PHE A 203 -1.20 -14.77 0.01
N ARG A 204 -1.55 -16.03 -0.28
CA ARG A 204 -2.28 -16.88 0.67
C ARG A 204 -1.46 -17.14 1.93
N SER A 205 -0.15 -17.31 1.77
CA SER A 205 0.82 -17.55 2.85
C SER A 205 1.51 -16.29 3.37
N PHE A 206 1.05 -15.08 3.01
CA PHE A 206 1.74 -13.81 3.27
C PHE A 206 2.39 -13.71 4.66
N ARG A 207 1.63 -14.01 5.73
CA ARG A 207 2.13 -13.92 7.11
C ARG A 207 3.19 -14.96 7.43
N ARG A 208 3.04 -16.18 6.90
CA ARG A 208 4.04 -17.24 7.02
C ARG A 208 5.31 -16.83 6.30
N ASP A 209 5.19 -16.34 5.06
CA ASP A 209 6.32 -15.95 4.23
C ASP A 209 7.11 -14.79 4.85
N VAL A 210 6.42 -13.78 5.38
CA VAL A 210 7.04 -12.72 6.19
C VAL A 210 7.78 -13.28 7.41
N SER A 211 7.17 -14.21 8.13
CA SER A 211 7.81 -14.81 9.32
C SER A 211 9.07 -15.60 8.95
N VAL A 212 9.01 -16.37 7.86
CA VAL A 212 10.13 -17.15 7.34
C VAL A 212 11.25 -16.22 6.86
N ALA A 213 10.94 -15.23 6.03
CA ALA A 213 11.94 -14.28 5.51
C ALA A 213 12.61 -13.47 6.63
N ARG A 214 11.84 -13.05 7.64
CA ARG A 214 12.39 -12.36 8.82
C ARG A 214 13.33 -13.26 9.62
N ARG A 215 12.98 -14.53 9.82
CA ARG A 215 13.81 -15.50 10.53
C ARG A 215 15.08 -15.81 9.73
N ALA A 216 14.94 -16.11 8.45
CA ALA A 216 16.06 -16.36 7.55
C ALA A 216 17.06 -15.19 7.56
N ARG A 217 16.55 -13.96 7.49
CA ARG A 217 17.39 -12.76 7.58
C ARG A 217 18.14 -12.66 8.89
N ALA A 218 17.49 -12.92 10.02
CA ALA A 218 18.14 -12.89 11.32
C ALA A 218 19.27 -13.93 11.40
N GLU A 219 19.00 -15.17 11.00
CA GLU A 219 20.01 -16.24 11.03
C GLU A 219 21.20 -15.94 10.12
N VAL A 220 20.96 -15.42 8.91
CA VAL A 220 22.06 -15.02 8.00
C VAL A 220 22.88 -13.87 8.58
N LEU A 221 22.24 -12.86 9.19
CA LEU A 221 22.96 -11.74 9.79
C LEU A 221 23.78 -12.16 11.01
N ASP A 222 23.32 -13.16 11.78
CA ASP A 222 24.05 -13.68 12.94
C ASP A 222 25.28 -14.52 12.53
N GLU A 223 25.31 -15.06 11.31
CA GLU A 223 26.41 -15.87 10.76
C GLU A 223 27.48 -15.03 10.03
N LEU A 224 27.21 -13.76 9.77
CA LEU A 224 28.13 -12.87 9.07
C LEU A 224 29.06 -12.15 10.04
N ASP A 225 30.37 -12.34 9.86
CA ASP A 225 31.39 -11.63 10.65
C ASP A 225 31.46 -10.13 10.33
N GLU A 226 31.12 -9.74 9.09
CA GLU A 226 31.13 -8.36 8.62
C GLU A 226 29.84 -8.00 7.84
N PRO A 227 29.39 -6.73 7.88
CA PRO A 227 28.23 -6.30 7.08
C PRO A 227 28.48 -6.44 5.58
N VAL A 228 27.57 -7.14 4.88
CA VAL A 228 27.58 -7.26 3.42
C VAL A 228 26.51 -6.39 2.77
N GLY A 229 26.70 -6.04 1.50
CA GLY A 229 25.73 -5.30 0.71
C GLY A 229 24.44 -6.08 0.44
N ALA A 230 23.36 -5.37 0.11
CA ALA A 230 22.03 -5.97 -0.07
C ALA A 230 21.97 -6.97 -1.24
N GLU A 231 22.77 -6.73 -2.27
CA GLU A 231 22.92 -7.59 -3.44
C GLU A 231 23.52 -8.97 -3.10
N VAL A 232 24.37 -9.04 -2.08
CA VAL A 232 24.92 -10.31 -1.57
C VAL A 232 24.01 -10.90 -0.49
N LEU A 233 23.47 -10.06 0.39
CA LEU A 233 22.63 -10.50 1.50
C LEU A 233 21.34 -11.17 1.04
N ARG A 234 20.64 -10.61 0.03
CA ARG A 234 19.33 -11.11 -0.41
C ARG A 234 19.38 -12.56 -0.91
N PRO A 235 20.30 -12.96 -1.80
CA PRO A 235 20.44 -14.36 -2.19
C PRO A 235 20.66 -15.31 -1.00
N LEU A 236 21.53 -14.96 -0.05
CA LEU A 236 21.77 -15.78 1.14
C LEU A 236 20.50 -15.96 1.99
N VAL A 237 19.72 -14.88 2.15
CA VAL A 237 18.43 -14.94 2.84
C VAL A 237 17.42 -15.79 2.08
N TRP A 238 17.39 -15.74 0.75
CA TRP A 238 16.50 -16.59 -0.05
C TRP A 238 16.83 -18.07 0.13
N ASP A 239 18.11 -18.44 0.05
CA ASP A 239 18.54 -19.83 0.24
C ASP A 239 18.18 -20.33 1.64
N ARG A 240 18.41 -19.51 2.67
CA ARG A 240 18.02 -19.83 4.04
C ARG A 240 16.49 -19.94 4.20
N ALA A 241 15.74 -19.04 3.59
CA ALA A 241 14.28 -19.06 3.64
C ALA A 241 13.70 -20.31 2.98
N GLU A 242 14.25 -20.76 1.86
CA GLU A 242 13.86 -22.01 1.21
C GLU A 242 14.17 -23.24 2.07
N ALA A 243 15.32 -23.25 2.74
CA ALA A 243 15.65 -24.31 3.70
C ALA A 243 14.64 -24.38 4.87
N LEU A 244 14.18 -23.23 5.38
CA LEU A 244 13.19 -23.15 6.47
C LEU A 244 11.76 -23.53 6.06
N LYS A 245 11.46 -23.62 4.76
CA LYS A 245 10.13 -24.00 4.24
C LYS A 245 9.98 -25.51 4.05
N ARG A 246 11.08 -26.24 3.90
CA ARG A 246 11.15 -27.70 3.79
C ARG A 246 10.85 -28.35 5.15
#